data_AF-M1DQK1-F1
#
_entry.id   AF-M1DQK1-F1
#
_cell.length_a   1.000
_cell.length_b   1.000
_cell.length_c   1.000
_cell.angle_alpha   90.00
_cell.angle_beta   90.00
_cell.angle_gamma   90.00
#
_symmetry.space_group_name_H-M   'P 1'
#
loop_
_entity.id
_entity.type
_entity.pdbx_description
1 polymer ?
#
loop_
_entity_poly.entity_id
_entity_poly.type
_entity_poly.pdbx_seq_one_letter_code
_entity_poly.pdbx_strand_id
1 'polypeptide(L)'
;MHVSADPIERYKVTEVLKDASTTGLSICRTWAFSDGGDRALQISPGVYDERVFQRVVTRLNSITKVAYKDDPTIMAWELMNEPRDQADYSGKTVNGWVQEMASFVKSLDNKHLLEVGMEGFYGDSIPERKTVNPGYQVGTDFISNHLINEIDFATIHAYTDQWVSGQSDEAQLVWMEKWITSHWEDARNILKKPLVLAEFGKV
;
A
#
# COMPACT_ATOMS: atom_id res chain seq x y z
N MET A 1 1.78 -10.28 -9.99
CA MET A 1 1.33 -11.42 -9.15
C MET A 1 1.75 -12.83 -9.58
N HIS A 2 2.27 -13.03 -10.79
CA HIS A 2 2.49 -14.36 -11.38
C HIS A 2 3.25 -15.35 -10.47
N VAL A 3 4.42 -14.98 -9.94
CA VAL A 3 5.22 -15.86 -9.05
C VAL A 3 4.47 -16.28 -7.78
N SER A 4 3.69 -15.39 -7.17
CA SER A 4 2.97 -15.68 -5.92
C SER A 4 1.75 -16.58 -6.13
N ALA A 5 1.12 -16.51 -7.29
CA ALA A 5 -0.12 -17.22 -7.62
C ALA A 5 0.10 -18.49 -8.46
N ASP A 6 1.23 -18.60 -9.18
CA ASP A 6 1.55 -19.76 -10.01
C ASP A 6 1.96 -20.97 -9.15
N PRO A 7 1.27 -22.12 -9.25
CA PRO A 7 1.58 -23.32 -8.48
C PRO A 7 3.04 -23.80 -8.58
N ILE A 8 3.72 -23.54 -9.69
CA ILE A 8 5.08 -23.99 -9.98
C ILE A 8 6.12 -23.02 -9.40
N GLU A 9 5.83 -21.72 -9.37
CA GLU A 9 6.80 -20.70 -8.96
C GLU A 9 6.65 -20.26 -7.49
N ARG A 10 5.47 -20.47 -6.92
CA ARG A 10 5.10 -19.95 -5.59
C ARG A 10 5.93 -20.51 -4.43
N TYR A 11 6.74 -21.55 -4.64
CA TYR A 11 7.67 -22.06 -3.65
C TYR A 11 8.76 -21.02 -3.29
N LYS A 12 9.14 -20.15 -4.23
CA LYS A 12 10.13 -19.08 -4.01
C LYS A 12 9.71 -18.15 -2.87
N VAL A 13 8.43 -17.79 -2.83
CA VAL A 13 7.83 -17.00 -1.73
C VAL A 13 7.86 -17.78 -0.41
N THR A 14 7.57 -19.08 -0.48
CA THR A 14 7.55 -19.97 0.69
C THR A 14 8.94 -20.10 1.31
N GLU A 15 9.99 -20.20 0.50
CA GLU A 15 11.39 -20.28 0.95
C GLU A 15 11.81 -18.99 1.65
N VAL A 16 11.51 -17.81 1.08
CA VAL A 16 11.79 -16.53 1.72
C VAL A 16 11.11 -16.41 3.09
N LEU A 17 9.84 -16.82 3.21
CA LEU A 17 9.13 -16.81 4.50
C LEU A 17 9.78 -17.75 5.52
N LYS A 18 10.20 -18.94 5.09
CA LYS A 18 10.89 -19.90 5.95
C LYS A 18 12.25 -19.33 6.42
N ASP A 19 13.01 -18.71 5.54
CA ASP A 19 14.32 -18.14 5.87
C ASP A 19 14.19 -16.92 6.79
N ALA A 20 13.20 -16.04 6.54
CA ALA A 20 12.89 -14.93 7.44
C ALA A 20 12.48 -15.41 8.84
N SER A 21 11.59 -16.41 8.91
CA SER A 21 11.17 -17.03 10.16
C SER A 21 12.37 -17.63 10.93
N THR A 22 13.27 -18.32 10.22
CA THR A 22 14.46 -18.95 10.82
C THR A 22 15.48 -17.92 11.33
N THR A 23 15.49 -16.71 10.75
CA THR A 23 16.42 -15.63 11.10
C THR A 23 15.81 -14.57 12.02
N GLY A 24 14.52 -14.70 12.38
CA GLY A 24 13.81 -13.75 13.24
C GLY A 24 13.45 -12.43 12.54
N LEU A 25 13.43 -12.40 11.20
CA LEU A 25 13.00 -11.25 10.42
C LEU A 25 11.50 -11.28 10.19
N SER A 26 10.85 -10.12 10.25
CA SER A 26 9.47 -9.94 9.81
C SER A 26 9.41 -9.33 8.40
N ILE A 27 8.39 -9.67 7.63
CA ILE A 27 8.21 -9.21 6.24
C ILE A 27 6.89 -8.44 6.10
N CYS A 28 6.92 -7.26 5.50
CA CYS A 28 5.71 -6.64 4.95
C CYS A 28 5.42 -7.27 3.58
N ARG A 29 4.18 -7.70 3.35
CA ARG A 29 3.81 -8.35 2.10
C ARG A 29 2.89 -7.47 1.27
N THR A 30 3.49 -6.91 0.22
CA THR A 30 2.84 -6.14 -0.83
C THR A 30 2.10 -7.01 -1.84
N TRP A 31 0.88 -6.60 -2.19
CA TRP A 31 0.23 -7.08 -3.40
C TRP A 31 0.65 -6.19 -4.59
N ALA A 32 1.40 -6.79 -5.51
CA ALA A 32 2.06 -6.08 -6.63
C ALA A 32 1.07 -5.46 -7.63
N PHE A 33 1.47 -4.34 -8.27
CA PHE A 33 0.86 -3.76 -9.48
C PHE A 33 0.29 -4.84 -10.40
N SER A 34 -1.03 -4.89 -10.53
CA SER A 34 -1.65 -5.86 -11.41
C SER A 34 -3.02 -5.34 -11.83
N ASP A 35 -2.99 -4.31 -12.68
CA ASP A 35 -4.18 -3.74 -13.32
C ASP A 35 -4.31 -4.33 -14.73
N GLY A 36 -5.51 -4.79 -15.09
CA GLY A 36 -5.87 -5.21 -16.45
C GLY A 36 -5.08 -6.44 -16.98
N GLY A 37 -5.62 -7.65 -16.78
CA GLY A 37 -5.02 -8.89 -17.31
C GLY A 37 -5.59 -10.17 -16.69
N ASP A 38 -5.08 -11.34 -17.10
CA ASP A 38 -5.40 -12.63 -16.45
C ASP A 38 -4.81 -12.65 -15.03
N ARG A 39 -5.67 -12.92 -14.03
CA ARG A 39 -5.34 -12.84 -12.59
C ARG A 39 -4.88 -11.44 -12.14
N ALA A 40 -5.53 -10.38 -12.61
CA ALA A 40 -5.30 -9.02 -12.11
C ALA A 40 -5.84 -8.85 -10.67
N LEU A 41 -5.21 -7.98 -9.87
CA LEU A 41 -5.76 -7.53 -8.57
C LEU A 41 -6.98 -6.65 -8.84
N GLN A 42 -6.86 -5.79 -9.84
CA GLN A 42 -7.93 -4.94 -10.36
C GLN A 42 -8.31 -5.41 -11.77
N ILE A 43 -9.52 -5.96 -11.91
CA ILE A 43 -10.06 -6.47 -13.18
C ILE A 43 -10.46 -5.29 -14.09
N SER A 44 -10.97 -4.21 -13.51
CA SER A 44 -11.23 -2.91 -14.17
C SER A 44 -11.20 -1.79 -13.12
N PRO A 45 -11.09 -0.49 -13.49
CA PRO A 45 -11.10 0.60 -12.52
C PRO A 45 -12.23 0.45 -11.49
N GLY A 46 -11.89 0.35 -10.21
CA GLY A 46 -12.86 0.16 -9.12
C GLY A 46 -13.38 -1.27 -8.91
N VAL A 47 -12.97 -2.27 -9.70
CA VAL A 47 -13.43 -3.67 -9.62
C VAL A 47 -12.26 -4.61 -9.38
N TYR A 48 -12.28 -5.32 -8.25
CA TYR A 48 -11.13 -6.08 -7.76
C TYR A 48 -11.50 -7.54 -7.48
N ASP A 49 -10.51 -8.43 -7.60
CA ASP A 49 -10.73 -9.88 -7.44
C ASP A 49 -10.47 -10.32 -5.99
N GLU A 50 -11.51 -10.27 -5.15
CA GLU A 50 -11.51 -10.82 -3.78
C GLU A 50 -10.94 -12.24 -3.69
N ARG A 51 -11.12 -13.07 -4.74
CA ARG A 51 -10.63 -14.45 -4.74
C ARG A 51 -9.12 -14.51 -4.71
N VAL A 52 -8.44 -13.51 -5.29
CA VAL A 52 -6.99 -13.41 -5.24
C VAL A 52 -6.52 -13.10 -3.82
N PHE A 53 -7.10 -12.08 -3.18
CA PHE A 53 -6.83 -11.73 -1.79
C PHE A 53 -7.06 -12.93 -0.87
N GLN A 54 -8.22 -13.58 -1.00
CA GLN A 54 -8.55 -14.77 -0.23
C GLN A 54 -7.53 -15.88 -0.40
N ARG A 55 -7.18 -16.23 -1.65
CA ARG A 55 -6.21 -17.29 -1.94
C ARG A 55 -4.83 -17.01 -1.36
N VAL A 56 -4.39 -15.76 -1.34
CA VAL A 56 -3.10 -15.38 -0.77
C VAL A 56 -3.16 -15.43 0.75
N VAL A 57 -4.11 -14.74 1.38
CA VAL A 57 -4.23 -14.62 2.84
C VAL A 57 -4.42 -16.00 3.50
N THR A 58 -5.26 -16.86 2.93
CA THR A 58 -5.53 -18.19 3.51
C THR A 58 -4.56 -19.28 3.03
N ARG A 59 -3.50 -18.92 2.30
CA ARG A 59 -2.58 -19.92 1.73
C ARG A 59 -1.83 -20.66 2.83
N LEU A 60 -1.78 -21.99 2.73
CA LEU A 60 -0.90 -22.82 3.53
C LEU A 60 0.54 -22.77 2.98
N ASN A 61 1.49 -22.33 3.81
CA ASN A 61 2.90 -22.45 3.52
C ASN A 61 3.27 -23.94 3.37
N SER A 62 3.77 -24.35 2.21
CA SER A 62 4.03 -25.77 1.93
C SER A 62 5.23 -26.34 2.70
N ILE A 63 6.09 -25.49 3.24
CA ILE A 63 7.29 -25.87 4.01
C ILE A 63 6.97 -25.86 5.50
N THR A 64 6.54 -24.73 6.06
CA THR A 64 6.26 -24.58 7.50
C THR A 64 4.93 -25.18 7.94
N LYS A 65 4.02 -25.44 6.97
CA LYS A 65 2.64 -25.89 7.20
C LYS A 65 1.78 -24.91 8.00
N VAL A 66 2.19 -23.65 8.08
CA VAL A 66 1.42 -22.56 8.71
C VAL A 66 0.65 -21.80 7.62
N ALA A 67 -0.62 -21.47 7.87
CA ALA A 67 -1.37 -20.60 6.96
C ALA A 67 -0.84 -19.17 7.08
N TYR A 68 -0.76 -18.41 5.98
CA TYR A 68 -0.17 -17.06 6.02
C TYR A 68 -0.87 -16.14 7.01
N LYS A 69 -2.21 -16.19 7.09
CA LYS A 69 -2.99 -15.49 8.12
C LYS A 69 -2.64 -15.85 9.57
N ASP A 70 -1.90 -16.92 9.80
CA ASP A 70 -1.47 -17.41 11.12
C ASP A 70 0.06 -17.35 11.29
N ASP A 71 0.81 -16.84 10.30
CA ASP A 71 2.27 -16.85 10.28
C ASP A 71 2.85 -15.53 10.81
N PRO A 72 3.38 -15.49 12.05
CA PRO A 72 3.86 -14.26 12.68
C PRO A 72 5.12 -13.68 12.03
N THR A 73 5.70 -14.38 11.05
CA THR A 73 6.78 -13.84 10.21
C THR A 73 6.26 -12.73 9.31
N ILE A 74 4.98 -12.75 8.94
CA ILE A 74 4.34 -11.65 8.20
C ILE A 74 4.04 -10.54 9.20
N MET A 75 4.48 -9.31 8.93
CA MET A 75 4.17 -8.14 9.76
C MET A 75 2.85 -7.52 9.35
N ALA A 76 2.68 -7.29 8.05
CA ALA A 76 1.57 -6.54 7.49
C ALA A 76 1.22 -7.02 6.08
N TRP A 77 -0.03 -6.78 5.71
CA TRP A 77 -0.54 -6.83 4.36
C TRP A 77 -0.64 -5.42 3.79
N GLU A 78 -0.37 -5.25 2.50
CA GLU A 78 -0.50 -3.99 1.78
C GLU A 78 -1.41 -4.19 0.55
N LEU A 79 -2.55 -3.46 0.54
CA LEU A 79 -3.65 -3.62 -0.44
C LEU A 79 -3.20 -3.58 -1.91
N MET A 80 -2.39 -2.59 -2.29
CA MET A 80 -1.89 -2.41 -3.64
C MET A 80 -0.72 -1.43 -3.61
N ASN A 81 0.34 -1.74 -4.35
CA ASN A 81 1.41 -0.75 -4.53
C ASN A 81 0.92 0.43 -5.40
N GLU A 82 1.06 1.65 -4.87
CA GLU A 82 0.82 2.93 -5.54
C GLU A 82 -0.51 3.02 -6.32
N PRO A 83 -1.67 2.78 -5.68
CA PRO A 83 -2.95 2.86 -6.36
C PRO A 83 -3.18 4.28 -6.86
N ARG A 84 -3.64 4.43 -8.10
CA ARG A 84 -4.01 5.71 -8.72
C ARG A 84 -5.31 5.55 -9.51
N ASP A 85 -6.07 6.64 -9.64
CA ASP A 85 -7.27 6.69 -10.47
C ASP A 85 -7.27 7.97 -11.33
N GLN A 86 -7.04 7.80 -12.63
CA GLN A 86 -7.05 8.91 -13.58
C GLN A 86 -8.47 9.24 -14.10
N ALA A 87 -9.47 8.42 -13.79
CA ALA A 87 -10.85 8.65 -14.16
C ALA A 87 -11.62 9.43 -13.07
N ASP A 88 -11.20 9.35 -11.80
CA ASP A 88 -11.81 10.06 -10.67
C ASP A 88 -10.77 10.77 -9.77
N TYR A 89 -10.56 12.06 -10.04
CA TYR A 89 -9.68 12.90 -9.21
C TYR A 89 -10.25 13.29 -7.85
N SER A 90 -11.52 12.98 -7.54
CA SER A 90 -12.11 13.29 -6.24
C SER A 90 -11.58 12.39 -5.11
N GLY A 91 -10.91 11.28 -5.46
CA GLY A 91 -10.40 10.28 -4.51
C GLY A 91 -11.47 9.32 -3.97
N LYS A 92 -12.74 9.52 -4.31
CA LYS A 92 -13.86 8.73 -3.77
C LYS A 92 -13.85 7.29 -4.26
N THR A 93 -13.52 7.08 -5.54
CA THR A 93 -13.47 5.73 -6.12
C THR A 93 -12.41 4.88 -5.41
N VAL A 94 -11.19 5.39 -5.26
CA VAL A 94 -10.13 4.70 -4.52
C VAL A 94 -10.53 4.53 -3.04
N ASN A 95 -11.12 5.53 -2.41
CA ASN A 95 -11.54 5.41 -1.01
C ASN A 95 -12.59 4.33 -0.76
N GLY A 96 -13.59 4.23 -1.65
CA GLY A 96 -14.60 3.17 -1.60
C GLY A 96 -13.97 1.78 -1.73
N TRP A 97 -13.02 1.65 -2.67
CA TRP A 97 -12.26 0.42 -2.84
C TRP A 97 -11.44 0.05 -1.60
N VAL A 98 -10.69 0.99 -1.02
CA VAL A 98 -9.90 0.73 0.20
C VAL A 98 -10.82 0.24 1.32
N GLN A 99 -12.00 0.85 1.49
CA GLN A 99 -12.94 0.41 2.53
C GLN A 99 -13.43 -1.02 2.29
N GLU A 100 -13.80 -1.34 1.04
CA GLU A 100 -14.28 -2.66 0.66
C GLU A 100 -13.20 -3.73 0.91
N MET A 101 -12.01 -3.55 0.34
CA MET A 101 -10.94 -4.55 0.45
C MET A 101 -10.34 -4.62 1.84
N ALA A 102 -10.23 -3.51 2.57
CA ALA A 102 -9.71 -3.56 3.93
C ALA A 102 -10.64 -4.35 4.85
N SER A 103 -11.95 -4.13 4.73
CA SER A 103 -12.97 -4.93 5.44
C SER A 103 -12.87 -6.41 5.06
N PHE A 104 -12.74 -6.70 3.77
CA PHE A 104 -12.63 -8.08 3.28
C PHE A 104 -11.37 -8.79 3.82
N VAL A 105 -10.20 -8.16 3.71
CA VAL A 105 -8.93 -8.72 4.22
C VAL A 105 -9.01 -8.94 5.74
N LYS A 106 -9.49 -7.95 6.51
CA LYS A 106 -9.64 -8.10 7.96
C LYS A 106 -10.65 -9.17 8.37
N SER A 107 -11.64 -9.47 7.53
CA SER A 107 -12.56 -10.60 7.75
C SER A 107 -11.87 -11.97 7.60
N LEU A 108 -10.82 -12.05 6.78
CA LEU A 108 -10.02 -13.26 6.58
C LEU A 108 -8.90 -13.39 7.61
N ASP A 109 -8.31 -12.25 7.99
CA ASP A 109 -7.16 -12.15 8.88
C ASP A 109 -7.24 -10.88 9.74
N ASN A 110 -7.53 -11.06 11.02
CA ASN A 110 -7.59 -10.00 12.02
C ASN A 110 -6.35 -9.95 12.93
N LYS A 111 -5.26 -10.63 12.56
CA LYS A 111 -4.02 -10.73 13.36
C LYS A 111 -2.93 -9.80 12.82
N HIS A 112 -2.75 -9.80 11.50
CA HIS A 112 -1.72 -8.98 10.87
C HIS A 112 -2.15 -7.53 10.69
N LEU A 113 -1.16 -6.63 10.65
CA LEU A 113 -1.41 -5.24 10.30
C LEU A 113 -1.83 -5.15 8.83
N LEU A 114 -2.56 -4.09 8.50
CA LEU A 114 -3.01 -3.80 7.16
C LEU A 114 -2.75 -2.34 6.82
N GLU A 115 -2.26 -2.12 5.61
CA GLU A 115 -2.00 -0.81 5.04
C GLU A 115 -2.40 -0.81 3.55
N VAL A 116 -2.32 0.35 2.89
CA VAL A 116 -2.85 0.52 1.54
C VAL A 116 -1.79 0.34 0.45
N GLY A 117 -0.60 0.91 0.62
CA GLY A 117 0.49 1.02 -0.36
C GLY A 117 0.53 2.39 -1.03
N MET A 118 0.09 3.43 -0.31
CA MET A 118 -0.15 4.76 -0.86
C MET A 118 1.14 5.56 -1.02
N GLU A 119 1.24 6.28 -2.13
CA GLU A 119 2.31 7.24 -2.34
C GLU A 119 2.18 8.46 -1.42
N GLY A 120 0.95 8.82 -1.02
CA GLY A 120 0.68 9.93 -0.09
C GLY A 120 0.02 11.17 -0.70
N PHE A 121 -0.40 11.15 -1.97
CA PHE A 121 -1.05 12.34 -2.55
C PHE A 121 -2.30 12.78 -1.76
N TYR A 122 -2.37 14.07 -1.45
CA TYR A 122 -3.54 14.66 -0.81
C TYR A 122 -4.67 14.87 -1.81
N GLY A 123 -5.91 14.59 -1.38
CA GLY A 123 -7.14 14.76 -2.15
C GLY A 123 -8.02 15.88 -1.62
N ASP A 124 -9.33 15.72 -1.78
CA ASP A 124 -10.33 16.77 -1.52
C ASP A 124 -10.83 16.80 -0.07
N SER A 125 -10.48 15.84 0.78
CA SER A 125 -10.87 15.83 2.20
C SER A 125 -10.29 17.01 2.98
N ILE A 126 -9.07 17.43 2.65
CA ILE A 126 -8.41 18.65 3.16
C ILE A 126 -7.79 19.42 1.99
N PRO A 127 -8.56 20.25 1.27
CA PRO A 127 -8.12 20.88 0.03
C PRO A 127 -6.82 21.69 0.14
N GLU A 128 -6.56 22.29 1.30
CA GLU A 128 -5.35 23.08 1.57
C GLU A 128 -4.08 22.22 1.52
N ARG A 129 -4.18 20.94 1.90
CA ARG A 129 -3.04 20.00 1.87
C ARG A 129 -2.62 19.63 0.46
N LYS A 130 -3.44 19.85 -0.57
CA LYS A 130 -3.04 19.69 -1.98
C LYS A 130 -1.85 20.56 -2.39
N THR A 131 -1.57 21.65 -1.66
CA THR A 131 -0.37 22.48 -1.88
C THR A 131 0.95 21.78 -1.47
N VAL A 132 0.88 20.62 -0.82
CA VAL A 132 2.02 19.76 -0.50
C VAL A 132 2.37 18.84 -1.67
N ASN A 133 1.39 18.49 -2.51
CA ASN A 133 1.60 17.67 -3.71
C ASN A 133 2.61 18.33 -4.67
N PRO A 134 3.28 17.53 -5.52
CA PRO A 134 4.24 18.01 -6.54
C PRO A 134 3.62 18.85 -7.68
N GLY A 135 2.39 19.37 -7.51
CA GLY A 135 1.69 20.21 -8.50
C GLY A 135 0.63 19.48 -9.33
N TYR A 136 0.38 18.20 -9.05
CA TYR A 136 -0.65 17.40 -9.72
C TYR A 136 -1.38 16.48 -8.72
N GLN A 137 -2.44 15.83 -9.20
CA GLN A 137 -3.24 14.84 -8.45
C GLN A 137 -3.24 13.51 -9.19
N VAL A 138 -3.51 12.43 -8.45
CA VAL A 138 -3.51 11.05 -8.99
C VAL A 138 -4.78 10.26 -8.64
N GLY A 139 -5.82 10.93 -8.14
CA GLY A 139 -7.09 10.29 -7.78
C GLY A 139 -7.07 9.53 -6.45
N THR A 140 -6.14 9.89 -5.56
CA THR A 140 -6.09 9.39 -4.18
C THR A 140 -6.27 10.53 -3.17
N ASP A 141 -6.57 10.15 -1.93
CA ASP A 141 -6.69 11.08 -0.81
C ASP A 141 -6.09 10.48 0.45
N PHE A 142 -4.84 10.86 0.74
CA PHE A 142 -4.07 10.40 1.89
C PHE A 142 -4.88 10.40 3.20
N ILE A 143 -5.66 11.43 3.47
CA ILE A 143 -6.36 11.53 4.75
C ILE A 143 -7.54 10.55 4.80
N SER A 144 -8.45 10.59 3.83
CA SER A 144 -9.63 9.74 3.89
C SER A 144 -9.29 8.26 3.77
N ASN A 145 -8.32 7.92 2.91
CA ASN A 145 -7.92 6.53 2.70
C ASN A 145 -7.34 5.91 3.99
N HIS A 146 -6.60 6.69 4.78
CA HIS A 146 -6.01 6.22 6.04
C HIS A 146 -6.91 6.45 7.26
N LEU A 147 -8.06 7.11 7.14
CA LEU A 147 -9.06 7.18 8.22
C LEU A 147 -9.94 5.92 8.31
N ILE A 148 -9.90 5.06 7.30
CA ILE A 148 -10.59 3.76 7.30
C ILE A 148 -10.10 2.93 8.49
N ASN A 149 -11.03 2.42 9.31
CA ASN A 149 -10.72 1.81 10.60
C ASN A 149 -9.85 0.57 10.48
N GLU A 150 -10.03 -0.19 9.40
CA GLU A 150 -9.30 -1.43 9.11
C GLU A 150 -7.84 -1.20 8.70
N ILE A 151 -7.45 0.03 8.35
CA ILE A 151 -6.07 0.41 8.03
C ILE A 151 -5.32 0.73 9.32
N ASP A 152 -4.24 0.02 9.62
CA ASP A 152 -3.53 0.13 10.90
C ASP A 152 -2.42 1.20 10.90
N PHE A 153 -1.80 1.44 9.74
CA PHE A 153 -0.76 2.45 9.57
C PHE A 153 -0.80 3.06 8.17
N ALA A 154 -0.20 4.25 8.05
CA ALA A 154 -0.11 4.98 6.80
C ALA A 154 1.24 4.79 6.12
N THR A 155 1.21 4.79 4.79
CA THR A 155 2.39 4.75 3.94
C THR A 155 2.47 6.01 3.08
N ILE A 156 3.71 6.45 2.82
CA ILE A 156 4.05 7.48 1.84
C ILE A 156 5.28 7.04 1.05
N HIS A 157 5.36 7.48 -0.20
CA HIS A 157 6.51 7.31 -1.08
C HIS A 157 7.10 8.69 -1.43
N ALA A 158 8.32 8.75 -1.94
CA ALA A 158 8.91 10.00 -2.43
C ALA A 158 10.02 9.82 -3.48
N TYR A 159 9.74 10.24 -4.72
CA TYR A 159 10.71 10.24 -5.83
C TYR A 159 10.90 11.66 -6.38
N THR A 160 11.82 12.41 -5.78
CA THR A 160 11.99 13.85 -6.05
C THR A 160 12.43 14.17 -7.47
N ASP A 161 13.26 13.32 -8.06
CA ASP A 161 13.74 13.42 -9.43
C ASP A 161 12.62 13.28 -10.47
N GLN A 162 11.60 12.47 -10.17
CA GLN A 162 10.45 12.27 -11.04
C GLN A 162 9.36 13.33 -10.81
N TRP A 163 8.95 13.52 -9.57
CA TRP A 163 7.75 14.29 -9.24
C TRP A 163 7.97 15.79 -9.30
N VAL A 164 9.17 16.26 -8.94
CA VAL A 164 9.59 17.67 -9.06
C VAL A 164 10.81 17.79 -9.96
N SER A 165 10.74 17.10 -11.10
CA SER A 165 11.76 17.11 -12.14
C SER A 165 12.07 18.53 -12.64
N GLY A 166 13.34 18.78 -12.97
CA GLY A 166 13.82 20.08 -13.46
C GLY A 166 14.07 21.15 -12.39
N GLN A 167 13.75 20.87 -11.12
CA GLN A 167 14.14 21.72 -9.99
C GLN A 167 15.60 21.48 -9.58
N SER A 168 16.20 22.44 -8.87
CA SER A 168 17.53 22.26 -8.28
C SER A 168 17.50 21.22 -7.14
N ASP A 169 18.65 20.62 -6.83
CA ASP A 169 18.77 19.69 -5.69
C ASP A 169 18.27 20.32 -4.38
N GLU A 170 18.57 21.60 -4.16
CA GLU A 170 18.09 22.36 -3.00
C GLU A 170 16.55 22.41 -2.95
N ALA A 171 15.91 22.73 -4.07
CA ALA A 171 14.44 22.79 -4.14
C ALA A 171 13.80 21.40 -3.97
N GLN A 172 14.44 20.34 -4.48
CA GLN A 172 14.01 18.96 -4.26
C GLN A 172 14.07 18.57 -2.78
N LEU A 173 15.15 18.95 -2.08
CA LEU A 173 15.29 18.70 -0.64
C LEU A 173 14.24 19.46 0.18
N VAL A 174 14.01 20.74 -0.13
CA VAL A 174 12.97 21.55 0.53
C VAL A 174 11.58 20.94 0.33
N TRP A 175 11.29 20.45 -0.89
CA TRP A 175 10.03 19.76 -1.15
C TRP A 175 9.93 18.44 -0.36
N MET A 176 10.99 17.64 -0.31
CA MET A 176 11.01 16.37 0.44
C MET A 176 10.78 16.59 1.95
N GLU A 177 11.44 17.59 2.54
CA GLU A 177 11.26 17.95 3.95
C GLU A 177 9.80 18.36 4.21
N LYS A 178 9.22 19.20 3.34
CA LYS A 178 7.81 19.60 3.43
C LYS A 178 6.88 18.40 3.30
N TRP A 179 7.17 17.48 2.37
CA TRP A 179 6.40 16.26 2.13
C TRP A 179 6.37 15.39 3.38
N ILE A 180 7.54 14.99 3.90
CA ILE A 180 7.64 14.11 5.08
C ILE A 180 7.01 14.76 6.31
N THR A 181 7.32 16.05 6.56
CA THR A 181 6.83 16.74 7.76
C THR A 181 5.31 16.89 7.75
N SER A 182 4.71 17.25 6.61
CA SER A 182 3.25 17.39 6.51
C SER A 182 2.53 16.07 6.77
N HIS A 183 3.02 14.97 6.19
CA HIS A 183 2.44 13.64 6.41
C HIS A 183 2.63 13.16 7.84
N TRP A 184 3.78 13.42 8.46
CA TRP A 184 4.01 13.10 9.86
C TRP A 184 3.04 13.85 10.78
N GLU A 185 2.85 15.15 10.53
CA GLU A 185 1.89 15.96 11.29
C GLU A 185 0.47 15.41 11.17
N ASP A 186 0.03 15.08 9.95
CA ASP A 186 -1.33 14.59 9.72
C ASP A 186 -1.52 13.16 10.26
N ALA A 187 -0.53 12.29 10.12
CA ALA A 187 -0.55 10.96 10.74
C ALA A 187 -0.67 11.05 12.27
N ARG A 188 0.09 11.96 12.89
CA ARG A 188 0.06 12.19 14.35
C ARG A 188 -1.21 12.87 14.83
N ASN A 189 -1.71 13.86 14.09
CA ASN A 189 -2.73 14.78 14.59
C ASN A 189 -4.13 14.38 14.15
N ILE A 190 -4.27 13.87 12.92
CA ILE A 190 -5.56 13.54 12.28
C ILE A 190 -5.78 12.04 12.30
N LEU A 191 -4.87 11.26 11.71
CA LEU A 191 -5.07 9.82 11.53
C LEU A 191 -4.95 9.05 12.85
N LYS A 192 -4.10 9.53 13.76
CA LYS A 192 -3.70 8.82 14.99
C LYS A 192 -3.12 7.44 14.70
N LYS A 193 -2.39 7.32 13.60
CA LYS A 193 -1.79 6.08 13.11
C LYS A 193 -0.29 6.24 12.86
N PRO A 194 0.52 5.17 12.98
CA PRO A 194 1.92 5.21 12.56
C PRO A 194 2.05 5.60 11.08
N LEU A 195 3.18 6.21 10.73
CA LEU A 195 3.54 6.55 9.35
C LEU A 195 4.84 5.83 8.97
N VAL A 196 4.87 5.26 7.78
CA VAL A 196 6.04 4.61 7.18
C VAL A 196 6.36 5.31 5.87
N LEU A 197 7.59 5.80 5.71
CA LEU A 197 8.16 6.16 4.40
C LEU A 197 8.62 4.87 3.74
N ALA A 198 7.75 4.28 2.91
CA ALA A 198 7.90 2.91 2.41
C ALA A 198 8.84 2.84 1.20
N GLU A 199 8.79 3.84 0.32
CA GLU A 199 9.71 3.98 -0.80
C GLU A 199 10.24 5.40 -0.92
N PHE A 200 11.53 5.55 -1.19
CA PHE A 200 12.13 6.85 -1.49
C PHE A 200 13.42 6.69 -2.28
N GLY A 201 13.72 7.64 -3.15
CA GLY A 201 14.97 7.63 -3.90
C GLY A 201 15.03 8.66 -5.01
N LYS A 202 16.18 8.66 -5.69
CA LYS A 202 16.34 9.21 -7.04
C LYS A 202 16.50 8.02 -7.98
N VAL A 203 15.76 8.01 -9.09
CA VAL A 203 15.74 6.91 -10.08
C VAL A 203 16.60 7.26 -11.30
#